data_AF-A0A8S0FKT7-F1
#
_entry.id   AF-A0A8S0FKT7-F1
#
_cell.length_a   1.000
_cell.length_b   1.000
_cell.length_c   1.000
_cell.angle_alpha   90.00
_cell.angle_beta   90.00
_cell.angle_gamma   90.00
#
_symmetry.space_group_name_H-M   'P 1'
#
loop_
_entity.id
_entity.type
_entity.pdbx_description
1 polymer ?
#
loop_
_entity_poly.entity_id
_entity_poly.type
_entity_poly.pdbx_seq_one_letter_code
_entity_poly.pdbx_strand_id
1 'polypeptide(L)'
;MLRDSIGGNSNSGEGGEDPARYGTNKVSRIKQVASGRFGVTPAYLVNADVIQIKVAQGAKPGEGGQLPGDKVTPYIAKLRYSVPGVTLISPPPHHDIYSIEDLAQLIFDLKQVNPKAMISVKLVSEPGVGTIATGVAKAYADLITIAGYDGGTGASPLSSVKYAGCPWPAPIVVSWGLLKPNRRWLPTACVTRSVCRSMAA
;
A
#
# COMPACT_ATOMS: atom_id res chain seq x y z
N MET A 1 -7.09 16.33 -5.07
CA MET A 1 -7.52 17.52 -5.85
C MET A 1 -7.40 17.27 -7.34
N LEU A 2 -6.23 17.43 -7.97
CA LEU A 2 -6.14 17.41 -9.44
C LEU A 2 -6.56 16.06 -10.05
N ARG A 3 -6.23 14.93 -9.38
CA ARG A 3 -6.63 13.59 -9.79
C ARG A 3 -8.13 13.33 -9.63
N ASP A 4 -8.73 13.76 -8.54
CA ASP A 4 -10.14 13.47 -8.25
C ASP A 4 -11.08 14.28 -9.17
N SER A 5 -10.65 15.48 -9.59
CA SER A 5 -11.34 16.31 -10.59
C SER A 5 -11.35 15.73 -12.01
N ILE A 6 -10.39 14.87 -12.36
CA ILE A 6 -10.29 14.21 -13.68
C ILE A 6 -10.80 12.76 -13.66
N GLY A 7 -11.47 12.34 -12.58
CA GLY A 7 -11.95 10.96 -12.41
C GLY A 7 -10.86 9.93 -12.07
N GLY A 8 -9.64 10.38 -11.77
CA GLY A 8 -8.54 9.54 -11.32
C GLY A 8 -8.52 9.36 -9.80
N ASN A 9 -7.95 8.25 -9.33
CA ASN A 9 -7.86 7.97 -7.89
C ASN A 9 -6.55 8.49 -7.30
N SER A 10 -6.65 9.30 -6.24
CA SER A 10 -5.51 9.71 -5.40
C SER A 10 -5.29 8.74 -4.23
N ASN A 11 -4.05 8.65 -3.74
CA ASN A 11 -3.65 7.75 -2.65
C ASN A 11 -3.16 8.58 -1.45
N SER A 12 -3.60 8.25 -0.24
CA SER A 12 -3.24 8.95 0.99
C SER A 12 -1.78 8.77 1.41
N GLY A 13 -1.12 7.69 0.98
CA GLY A 13 0.20 7.31 1.47
C GLY A 13 0.17 6.72 2.89
N GLU A 14 1.33 6.60 3.52
CA GLU A 14 1.48 5.94 4.83
C GLU A 14 1.23 6.86 6.03
N GLY A 15 0.89 8.12 5.81
CA GLY A 15 0.93 9.16 6.84
C GLY A 15 -0.40 9.49 7.51
N GLY A 16 -1.47 8.76 7.19
CA GLY A 16 -2.82 9.13 7.54
C GLY A 16 -3.39 10.25 6.66
N GLU A 17 -4.62 10.65 6.94
CA GLU A 17 -5.28 11.74 6.24
C GLU A 17 -6.13 12.57 7.22
N ASP A 18 -6.02 13.89 7.11
CA ASP A 18 -6.78 14.83 7.94
C ASP A 18 -8.30 14.61 7.79
N PRO A 19 -9.04 14.39 8.88
CA PRO A 19 -10.50 14.31 8.87
C PRO A 19 -11.20 15.50 8.21
N ALA A 20 -10.60 16.69 8.23
CA ALA A 20 -11.12 17.86 7.54
C ALA A 20 -11.22 17.70 6.01
N ARG A 21 -10.54 16.70 5.42
CA ARG A 21 -10.63 16.38 3.99
C ARG A 21 -11.80 15.46 3.66
N TYR A 22 -12.40 14.80 4.64
CA TYR A 22 -13.49 13.84 4.39
C TYR A 22 -14.72 14.57 3.85
N GLY A 23 -15.42 13.95 2.90
CA GLY A 23 -16.56 14.58 2.21
C GLY A 23 -16.20 15.72 1.24
N THR A 24 -14.91 16.02 1.05
CA THR A 24 -14.46 17.04 0.07
C THR A 24 -13.85 16.39 -1.17
N ASN A 25 -13.72 17.16 -2.26
CA ASN A 25 -12.95 16.76 -3.46
C ASN A 25 -11.43 16.60 -3.21
N LYS A 26 -10.97 16.86 -1.98
CA LYS A 26 -9.60 16.65 -1.55
C LYS A 26 -9.41 15.27 -0.92
N VAL A 27 -10.47 14.49 -0.69
CA VAL A 27 -10.34 13.17 -0.06
C VAL A 27 -9.55 12.21 -0.95
N SER A 28 -8.62 11.47 -0.35
CA SER A 28 -7.94 10.38 -1.05
C SER A 28 -8.81 9.14 -1.13
N ARG A 29 -9.19 8.77 -2.35
CA ARG A 29 -10.06 7.61 -2.64
C ARG A 29 -9.39 6.28 -2.28
N ILE A 30 -8.06 6.21 -2.45
CA ILE A 30 -7.25 5.07 -2.02
C ILE A 30 -6.60 5.41 -0.69
N LYS A 31 -6.82 4.57 0.32
CA LYS A 31 -6.22 4.74 1.64
C LYS A 31 -5.26 3.62 1.96
N GLN A 32 -4.02 3.95 2.28
CA GLN A 32 -3.01 2.92 2.60
C GLN A 32 -3.06 2.51 4.07
N VAL A 33 -2.79 1.23 4.27
CA VAL A 33 -2.54 0.57 5.55
C VAL A 33 -1.13 0.00 5.46
N ALA A 34 -0.20 0.66 6.15
CA ALA A 34 1.21 0.28 6.22
C ALA A 34 1.56 -0.23 7.62
N SER A 35 2.76 -0.78 7.78
CA SER A 35 3.21 -1.45 9.00
C SER A 35 3.15 -0.57 10.25
N GLY A 36 3.46 0.73 10.11
CA GLY A 36 3.39 1.70 11.22
C GLY A 36 1.97 2.12 11.62
N ARG A 37 0.94 1.76 10.84
CA ARG A 37 -0.49 2.10 11.07
C ARG A 37 -0.75 3.58 11.40
N PHE A 38 0.12 4.48 10.95
CA PHE A 38 0.01 5.91 11.25
C PHE A 38 -1.30 6.48 10.69
N GLY A 39 -2.11 7.06 11.58
CA GLY A 39 -3.38 7.68 11.21
C GLY A 39 -4.46 6.70 10.73
N VAL A 40 -4.27 5.38 10.92
CA VAL A 40 -5.29 4.38 10.59
C VAL A 40 -6.34 4.37 11.70
N THR A 41 -7.51 4.92 11.39
CA THR A 41 -8.67 4.98 12.28
C THR A 41 -9.91 4.42 11.59
N PRO A 42 -10.98 4.04 12.32
CA PRO A 42 -12.23 3.62 11.68
C PRO A 42 -12.79 4.70 10.74
N ALA A 43 -12.75 5.97 11.14
CA ALA A 43 -13.17 7.10 10.31
C ALA A 43 -12.31 7.22 9.04
N TYR A 44 -11.00 6.99 9.14
CA TYR A 44 -10.12 6.93 7.98
C TYR A 44 -10.55 5.78 7.03
N LEU A 45 -10.71 4.56 7.54
CA LEU A 45 -11.01 3.37 6.73
C LEU A 45 -12.40 3.44 6.05
N VAL A 46 -13.41 3.96 6.72
CA VAL A 46 -14.78 4.10 6.17
C VAL A 46 -14.83 5.12 5.02
N ASN A 47 -13.94 6.11 5.00
CA ASN A 47 -13.86 7.11 3.93
C ASN A 47 -13.00 6.67 2.73
N ALA A 48 -12.68 5.38 2.61
CA ALA A 48 -11.93 4.81 1.49
C ALA A 48 -12.86 4.17 0.45
N ASP A 49 -12.57 4.37 -0.84
CA ASP A 49 -13.12 3.55 -1.92
C ASP A 49 -12.26 2.28 -2.11
N VAL A 50 -10.95 2.42 -1.88
CA VAL A 50 -9.99 1.30 -1.93
C VAL A 50 -9.07 1.38 -0.72
N ILE A 51 -8.95 0.29 0.02
CA ILE A 51 -7.98 0.16 1.11
C ILE A 51 -6.79 -0.63 0.58
N GLN A 52 -5.61 -0.02 0.60
CA GLN A 52 -4.39 -0.63 0.09
C GLN A 52 -3.47 -1.11 1.22
N ILE A 53 -3.36 -2.42 1.39
CA ILE A 53 -2.38 -3.07 2.28
C ILE A 53 -1.02 -2.99 1.60
N LYS A 54 -0.10 -2.24 2.22
CA LYS A 54 1.26 -2.06 1.71
C LYS A 54 2.18 -3.11 2.34
N VAL A 55 2.34 -4.27 1.71
CA VAL A 55 3.23 -5.33 2.21
C VAL A 55 4.70 -4.95 2.01
N ALA A 56 5.05 -4.40 0.85
CA ALA A 56 6.42 -3.97 0.55
C ALA A 56 6.47 -2.76 -0.39
N GLN A 57 7.62 -2.08 -0.44
CA GLN A 57 7.89 -0.96 -1.35
C GLN A 57 9.12 -1.24 -2.23
N GLY A 58 9.00 -1.01 -3.54
CA GLY A 58 10.09 -1.31 -4.49
C GLY A 58 11.41 -0.61 -4.17
N ALA A 59 11.37 0.61 -3.64
CA ALA A 59 12.55 1.37 -3.26
C ALA A 59 13.29 0.86 -2.01
N LYS A 60 12.60 0.04 -1.20
CA LYS A 60 13.09 -0.59 0.04
C LYS A 60 12.19 -1.75 0.45
N PRO A 61 12.31 -2.91 -0.21
CA PRO A 61 11.44 -4.06 0.06
C PRO A 61 11.66 -4.66 1.44
N GLY A 62 12.80 -4.39 2.10
CA GLY A 62 13.14 -4.90 3.43
C GLY A 62 13.11 -3.87 4.57
N GLU A 63 12.67 -2.62 4.33
CA GLU A 63 12.62 -1.59 5.38
C GLU A 63 11.28 -0.85 5.37
N GLY A 64 10.83 -0.43 6.57
CA GLY A 64 9.63 0.37 6.71
C GLY A 64 9.78 1.81 6.20
N GLY A 65 8.65 2.53 6.12
CA GLY A 65 8.63 3.97 5.86
C GLY A 65 9.54 4.75 6.82
N GLN A 66 10.19 5.80 6.32
CA GLN A 66 11.06 6.66 7.14
C GLN A 66 10.62 8.11 6.94
N LEU A 67 10.41 8.82 8.05
CA LEU A 67 10.18 10.25 8.06
C LEU A 67 11.12 10.89 9.09
N PRO A 68 12.15 11.63 8.63
CA PRO A 68 13.04 12.38 9.50
C PRO A 68 12.30 13.33 10.45
N GLY A 69 12.76 13.42 11.71
CA GLY A 69 12.09 14.18 12.76
C GLY A 69 11.94 15.68 12.48
N ASP A 70 12.88 16.27 11.74
CA ASP A 70 12.82 17.64 11.23
C ASP A 70 11.60 17.90 10.33
N LYS A 71 11.11 16.86 9.65
CA LYS A 71 9.88 16.93 8.84
C LYS A 71 8.62 16.61 9.64
N VAL A 72 8.73 16.17 10.89
CA VAL A 72 7.59 15.85 11.76
C VAL A 72 7.12 17.12 12.47
N THR A 73 6.40 17.96 11.72
CA THR A 73 5.74 19.15 12.26
C THR A 73 4.63 18.78 13.26
N PRO A 74 4.19 19.69 14.15
CA PRO A 74 3.09 19.42 15.08
C PRO A 74 1.80 18.94 14.39
N TYR A 75 1.55 19.41 13.18
CA TYR A 75 0.44 18.96 12.35
C TYR A 75 0.60 17.50 11.90
N ILE A 76 1.79 17.12 11.40
CA ILE A 76 2.07 15.73 11.00
C ILE A 76 2.05 14.79 12.22
N ALA A 77 2.60 15.24 13.33
CA ALA A 77 2.57 14.52 14.60
C ALA A 77 1.13 14.22 15.04
N LYS A 78 0.24 15.23 14.97
CA LYS A 78 -1.20 15.06 15.26
C LYS A 78 -1.87 14.04 14.32
N LEU A 79 -1.61 14.11 13.01
CA LEU A 79 -2.19 13.17 12.04
C LEU A 79 -1.74 11.73 12.25
N ARG A 80 -0.51 11.54 12.74
CA ARG A 80 0.11 10.22 12.93
C ARG A 80 -0.02 9.69 14.35
N TYR A 81 -0.63 10.44 15.27
CA TYR A 81 -0.64 10.16 16.71
C TYR A 81 0.79 9.96 17.26
N SER A 82 1.71 10.81 16.81
CA SER A 82 3.13 10.81 17.18
C SER A 82 3.52 12.07 17.96
N VAL A 83 4.74 12.07 18.50
CA VAL A 83 5.39 13.24 19.11
C VAL A 83 6.02 14.13 18.02
N PRO A 84 5.84 15.47 18.07
CA PRO A 84 6.52 16.40 17.17
C PRO A 84 8.04 16.33 17.29
N GLY A 85 8.76 16.46 16.17
CA GLY A 85 10.23 16.46 16.14
C GLY A 85 10.90 15.08 16.28
N VAL A 86 10.14 14.02 16.54
CA VAL A 86 10.68 12.66 16.65
C VAL A 86 10.70 11.97 15.28
N THR A 87 11.83 11.38 14.93
CA THR A 87 11.97 10.58 13.71
C THR A 87 11.04 9.37 13.75
N LEU A 88 10.22 9.22 12.70
CA LEU A 88 9.30 8.11 12.55
C LEU A 88 9.89 7.06 11.63
N ILE A 89 10.20 5.89 12.20
CA ILE A 89 10.64 4.70 11.48
C ILE A 89 9.56 3.65 11.63
N SER A 90 8.91 3.27 10.54
CA SER A 90 7.95 2.18 10.57
C SER A 90 8.68 0.84 10.72
N PRO A 91 8.08 -0.15 11.42
CA PRO A 91 8.62 -1.50 11.43
C PRO A 91 8.66 -2.09 10.00
N PRO A 92 9.65 -2.94 9.65
CA PRO A 92 9.71 -3.52 8.31
C PRO A 92 8.52 -4.44 7.98
N PRO A 93 8.16 -5.45 8.80
CA PRO A 93 6.96 -6.23 8.58
C PRO A 93 5.73 -5.56 9.22
N HIS A 94 4.56 -5.91 8.69
CA HIS A 94 3.31 -5.75 9.44
C HIS A 94 3.33 -6.75 10.59
N HIS A 95 3.17 -6.28 11.82
CA HIS A 95 3.16 -7.15 13.02
C HIS A 95 1.94 -8.06 13.10
N ASP A 96 0.96 -7.85 12.21
CA ASP A 96 -0.26 -8.63 12.06
C ASP A 96 -0.27 -9.46 10.78
N ILE A 97 0.87 -9.60 10.08
CA ILE A 97 0.98 -10.42 8.86
C ILE A 97 2.29 -11.22 8.89
N TYR A 98 2.24 -12.45 9.40
CA TYR A 98 3.37 -13.39 9.39
C TYR A 98 3.16 -14.57 8.43
N SER A 99 1.92 -14.79 8.00
CA SER A 99 1.50 -15.86 7.10
C SER A 99 0.46 -15.38 6.09
N ILE A 100 0.10 -16.21 5.11
CA ILE A 100 -0.92 -15.84 4.12
C ILE A 100 -2.32 -15.85 4.74
N GLU A 101 -2.51 -16.65 5.78
CA GLU A 101 -3.71 -16.73 6.61
C GLU A 101 -3.89 -15.45 7.41
N ASP A 102 -2.82 -14.89 7.97
CA ASP A 102 -2.87 -13.59 8.67
C ASP A 102 -3.25 -12.45 7.73
N LEU A 103 -2.73 -12.47 6.49
CA LEU A 103 -3.15 -11.52 5.48
C LEU A 103 -4.64 -11.67 5.17
N ALA A 104 -5.14 -12.91 5.05
CA ALA A 104 -6.56 -13.16 4.84
C ALA A 104 -7.41 -12.62 6.01
N GLN A 105 -6.94 -12.77 7.25
CA GLN A 105 -7.59 -12.21 8.43
C GLN A 105 -7.63 -10.69 8.38
N LEU A 106 -6.52 -10.03 8.04
CA LEU A 106 -6.49 -8.57 7.91
C LEU A 106 -7.43 -8.09 6.79
N ILE A 107 -7.48 -8.79 5.66
CA ILE A 107 -8.41 -8.48 4.56
C ILE A 107 -9.86 -8.60 5.06
N PHE A 108 -10.16 -9.65 5.84
CA PHE A 108 -11.47 -9.84 6.44
C PHE A 108 -11.83 -8.68 7.38
N ASP A 109 -10.94 -8.33 8.30
CA ASP A 109 -11.16 -7.24 9.27
C ASP A 109 -11.42 -5.89 8.57
N LEU A 110 -10.64 -5.58 7.52
CA LEU A 110 -10.82 -4.36 6.74
C LEU A 110 -12.16 -4.34 5.99
N LYS A 111 -12.61 -5.48 5.46
CA LYS A 111 -13.93 -5.61 4.84
C LYS A 111 -15.07 -5.52 5.86
N GLN A 112 -14.87 -5.96 7.11
CA GLN A 112 -15.85 -5.78 8.18
C GLN A 112 -15.99 -4.30 8.57
N VAL A 113 -14.89 -3.56 8.63
CA VAL A 113 -14.92 -2.11 8.93
C VAL A 113 -15.53 -1.31 7.78
N ASN A 114 -15.21 -1.65 6.53
CA ASN A 114 -15.76 -1.00 5.36
C ASN A 114 -16.13 -2.03 4.27
N PRO A 115 -17.39 -2.52 4.24
CA PRO A 115 -17.81 -3.54 3.29
C PRO A 115 -17.92 -3.04 1.85
N LYS A 116 -17.89 -1.71 1.63
CA LYS A 116 -17.95 -1.10 0.29
C LYS A 116 -16.57 -0.88 -0.32
N ALA A 117 -15.51 -0.89 0.47
CA ALA A 117 -14.16 -0.67 -0.02
C ALA A 117 -13.60 -1.92 -0.70
N MET A 118 -12.91 -1.72 -1.82
CA MET A 118 -12.09 -2.77 -2.42
C MET A 118 -10.76 -2.89 -1.67
N ILE A 119 -10.27 -4.11 -1.48
CA ILE A 119 -8.98 -4.36 -0.84
C ILE A 119 -7.90 -4.57 -1.90
N SER A 120 -6.87 -3.73 -1.86
CA SER A 120 -5.70 -3.82 -2.71
C SER A 120 -4.48 -4.28 -1.92
N VAL A 121 -3.73 -5.26 -2.41
CA VAL A 121 -2.45 -5.66 -1.82
C VAL A 121 -1.31 -5.21 -2.73
N LYS A 122 -0.40 -4.43 -2.17
CA LYS A 122 0.78 -3.92 -2.88
C LYS A 122 2.00 -4.78 -2.59
N LEU A 123 2.46 -5.48 -3.63
CA LEU A 123 3.65 -6.32 -3.65
C LEU A 123 4.78 -5.66 -4.44
N VAL A 124 6.00 -6.17 -4.26
CA VAL A 124 7.18 -5.78 -5.04
C VAL A 124 7.53 -6.88 -6.02
N SER A 125 7.97 -6.46 -7.21
CA SER A 125 8.47 -7.30 -8.29
C SER A 125 9.74 -8.03 -7.86
N GLU A 126 9.63 -9.34 -7.62
CA GLU A 126 10.75 -10.22 -7.25
C GLU A 126 10.49 -11.63 -7.81
N PRO A 127 11.53 -12.46 -8.09
CA PRO A 127 11.32 -13.87 -8.41
C PRO A 127 10.43 -14.55 -7.36
N GLY A 128 9.37 -15.24 -7.80
CA GLY A 128 8.41 -15.89 -6.91
C GLY A 128 7.18 -15.05 -6.53
N VAL A 129 7.12 -13.77 -6.90
CA VAL A 129 5.93 -12.91 -6.62
C VAL A 129 4.63 -13.47 -7.21
N GLY A 130 4.69 -14.28 -8.29
CA GLY A 130 3.51 -14.91 -8.87
C GLY A 130 2.86 -15.96 -7.95
N THR A 131 3.66 -16.70 -7.20
CA THR A 131 3.16 -17.65 -6.19
C THR A 131 2.50 -16.89 -5.04
N ILE A 132 3.14 -15.82 -4.57
CA ILE A 132 2.59 -14.94 -3.53
C ILE A 132 1.29 -14.30 -4.01
N ALA A 133 1.25 -13.76 -5.23
CA ALA A 133 0.06 -13.17 -5.82
C ALA A 133 -1.10 -14.17 -5.91
N THR A 134 -0.82 -15.44 -6.19
CA THR A 134 -1.84 -16.50 -6.17
C THR A 134 -2.39 -16.72 -4.76
N GLY A 135 -1.54 -16.72 -3.74
CA GLY A 135 -1.96 -16.78 -2.33
C GLY A 135 -2.81 -15.57 -1.92
N VAL A 136 -2.36 -14.37 -2.29
CA VAL A 136 -3.07 -13.11 -2.03
C VAL A 136 -4.46 -13.10 -2.67
N ALA A 137 -4.57 -13.64 -3.88
CA ALA A 137 -5.84 -13.75 -4.57
C ALA A 137 -6.78 -14.76 -3.89
N LYS A 138 -6.24 -15.86 -3.32
CA LYS A 138 -6.99 -16.79 -2.47
C LYS A 138 -7.38 -16.19 -1.11
N ALA A 139 -6.62 -15.23 -0.61
CA ALA A 139 -6.92 -14.48 0.61
C ALA A 139 -8.02 -13.39 0.41
N TYR A 140 -8.78 -13.46 -0.70
CA TYR A 140 -9.91 -12.55 -1.00
C TYR A 140 -9.53 -11.08 -1.26
N ALA A 141 -8.30 -10.82 -1.69
CA ALA A 141 -7.91 -9.51 -2.19
C ALA A 141 -8.60 -9.21 -3.54
N ASP A 142 -9.18 -8.02 -3.68
CA ASP A 142 -9.88 -7.61 -4.90
C ASP A 142 -8.91 -7.10 -5.97
N LEU A 143 -7.80 -6.48 -5.55
CA LEU A 143 -6.81 -5.88 -6.44
C LEU A 143 -5.40 -6.26 -6.01
N ILE A 144 -4.54 -6.63 -6.96
CA ILE A 144 -3.12 -6.88 -6.70
C ILE A 144 -2.29 -5.84 -7.45
N THR A 145 -1.52 -5.06 -6.72
CA THR A 145 -0.63 -4.06 -7.29
C THR A 145 0.81 -4.58 -7.22
N ILE A 146 1.46 -4.73 -8.38
CA ILE A 146 2.88 -5.10 -8.43
C ILE A 146 3.70 -3.84 -8.72
N ALA A 147 4.55 -3.44 -7.78
CA ALA A 147 5.49 -2.34 -7.93
C ALA A 147 6.83 -2.87 -8.44
N GLY A 148 7.37 -2.26 -9.51
CA GLY A 148 8.75 -2.51 -9.95
C GLY A 148 9.78 -1.89 -8.99
N TYR A 149 11.06 -2.19 -9.24
CA TYR A 149 12.19 -1.57 -8.53
C TYR A 149 12.25 -0.04 -8.74
N ASP A 150 11.76 0.48 -9.88
CA ASP A 150 11.66 1.91 -10.22
C ASP A 150 10.61 2.71 -9.41
N GLY A 151 10.11 2.18 -8.29
CA GLY A 151 9.16 2.89 -7.43
C GLY A 151 9.84 4.04 -6.69
N GLY A 152 9.36 5.27 -6.85
CA GLY A 152 9.92 6.43 -6.14
C GLY A 152 9.75 6.35 -4.62
N THR A 153 10.67 6.95 -3.87
CA THR A 153 10.59 7.11 -2.40
C THR A 153 11.09 8.48 -1.97
N GLY A 154 10.46 9.06 -0.95
CA GLY A 154 10.90 10.34 -0.37
C GLY A 154 12.10 10.20 0.59
N ALA A 155 12.35 8.99 1.11
CA ALA A 155 13.49 8.66 1.97
C ALA A 155 13.75 7.13 1.95
N SER A 156 14.91 6.72 1.46
CA SER A 156 15.37 5.32 1.44
C SER A 156 16.90 5.24 1.32
N PRO A 157 17.56 4.20 1.87
CA PRO A 157 18.98 3.97 1.65
C PRO A 157 19.32 3.81 0.16
N LEU A 158 20.43 4.40 -0.27
CA LEU A 158 20.92 4.33 -1.67
C LEU A 158 21.16 2.89 -2.15
N SER A 159 21.53 1.99 -1.24
CA SER A 159 21.69 0.56 -1.52
C SER A 159 20.36 -0.10 -1.92
N SER A 160 19.29 0.15 -1.16
CA SER A 160 17.97 -0.44 -1.42
C SER A 160 17.35 0.08 -2.73
N VAL A 161 17.56 1.35 -3.06
CA VAL A 161 17.05 1.94 -4.33
C VAL A 161 17.76 1.34 -5.55
N LYS A 162 19.05 1.01 -5.43
CA LYS A 162 19.86 0.52 -6.56
C LYS A 162 19.82 -0.99 -6.75
N TYR A 163 19.65 -1.76 -5.67
CA TYR A 163 19.87 -3.21 -5.69
C TYR A 163 18.65 -4.05 -5.31
N ALA A 164 17.50 -3.43 -4.97
CA ALA A 164 16.34 -4.18 -4.51
C ALA A 164 15.19 -4.19 -5.53
N GLY A 165 14.67 -5.38 -5.83
CA GLY A 165 13.59 -5.61 -6.78
C GLY A 165 14.06 -5.96 -8.20
N CYS A 166 13.18 -6.57 -8.99
CA CYS A 166 13.42 -6.98 -10.36
C CYS A 166 12.78 -5.99 -11.35
N PRO A 167 13.41 -5.73 -12.52
CA PRO A 167 12.82 -4.93 -13.59
C PRO A 167 11.45 -5.43 -14.04
N TRP A 168 10.58 -4.48 -14.34
CA TRP A 168 9.40 -4.73 -15.16
C TRP A 168 9.86 -5.11 -16.59
N PRO A 169 9.28 -6.12 -17.29
CA PRO A 169 7.99 -6.81 -17.07
C PRO A 169 8.08 -8.30 -16.67
N ALA A 170 9.26 -8.87 -16.43
CA ALA A 170 9.42 -10.32 -16.31
C ALA A 170 8.48 -11.01 -15.28
N PRO A 171 8.34 -10.51 -14.03
CA PRO A 171 7.51 -11.18 -13.02
C PRO A 171 6.01 -10.96 -13.16
N ILE A 172 5.53 -9.93 -13.90
CA ILE A 172 4.09 -9.81 -14.17
C ILE A 172 3.63 -10.88 -15.16
N VAL A 173 4.45 -11.21 -16.16
CA VAL A 173 4.12 -12.26 -17.15
C VAL A 173 4.01 -13.62 -16.44
N VAL A 174 4.92 -13.90 -15.51
CA VAL A 174 4.86 -15.11 -14.67
C VAL A 174 3.63 -15.11 -13.75
N SER A 175 3.34 -13.99 -13.10
CA SER A 175 2.15 -13.86 -12.23
C SER A 175 0.85 -14.07 -13.02
N TRP A 176 0.73 -13.44 -14.20
CA TRP A 176 -0.40 -13.65 -15.11
C TRP A 176 -0.47 -15.09 -15.63
N GLY A 177 0.66 -15.72 -15.93
CA GLY A 177 0.76 -17.11 -16.36
C GLY A 177 0.26 -18.10 -15.31
N LEU A 178 0.53 -17.84 -14.03
CA LEU A 178 0.07 -18.66 -12.90
C LEU A 178 -1.41 -18.40 -12.51
N LEU A 179 -1.91 -17.18 -12.73
CA LEU A 179 -3.30 -16.81 -12.48
C LEU A 179 -4.27 -17.36 -13.56
N LYS A 180 -3.84 -17.46 -14.83
CA LYS A 180 -4.67 -17.94 -15.94
C LYS A 180 -5.28 -19.35 -15.74
N PRO A 181 -4.52 -20.39 -15.36
CA PRO A 181 -5.08 -21.73 -15.16
C PRO A 181 -5.97 -21.85 -13.90
N ASN A 182 -5.87 -20.92 -12.94
CA ASN A 182 -6.67 -20.91 -11.70
C ASN A 182 -7.96 -20.07 -11.78
N ARG A 183 -8.42 -19.72 -12.99
CA ARG A 183 -9.61 -18.88 -13.26
C ARG A 183 -10.91 -19.33 -12.60
N ARG A 184 -11.03 -20.59 -12.18
CA ARG A 184 -12.21 -21.12 -11.48
C ARG A 184 -12.46 -20.46 -10.12
N TRP A 185 -11.44 -19.79 -9.55
CA TRP A 185 -11.47 -19.21 -8.21
C TRP A 185 -11.31 -17.67 -8.20
N LEU A 186 -11.27 -17.01 -9.36
CA LEU A 186 -10.80 -15.62 -9.48
C LEU A 186 -11.63 -14.80 -10.49
N PRO A 187 -12.82 -14.29 -10.11
CA PRO A 187 -13.59 -13.44 -10.99
C PRO A 187 -13.13 -11.96 -11.03
N THR A 188 -12.36 -11.45 -10.05
CA THR A 188 -12.16 -10.00 -9.87
C THR A 188 -10.71 -9.50 -9.72
N ALA A 189 -9.73 -10.37 -9.48
CA ALA A 189 -8.36 -9.93 -9.21
C ALA A 189 -7.67 -9.30 -10.44
N CYS A 190 -7.59 -7.97 -10.48
CA CYS A 190 -6.88 -7.22 -11.52
C CYS A 190 -5.45 -6.90 -11.08
N VAL A 191 -4.46 -7.37 -11.86
CA VAL A 191 -3.04 -7.03 -11.64
C VAL A 191 -2.72 -5.72 -12.34
N THR A 192 -2.46 -4.66 -11.57
CA THR A 192 -2.22 -3.31 -12.12
C THR A 192 -0.85 -2.77 -11.76
N ARG A 193 -0.28 -1.93 -12.65
CA ARG A 193 0.98 -1.22 -12.44
C ARG A 193 0.75 -0.01 -11.53
N SER A 194 1.50 0.09 -10.43
CA SER A 194 1.61 1.34 -9.67
C SER A 194 2.83 2.14 -10.13
N VAL A 195 2.59 3.24 -10.85
CA VAL A 195 3.60 4.31 -11.01
C VAL A 195 3.38 5.29 -9.87
N CYS A 196 3.97 5.01 -8.70
CA CYS A 196 4.03 5.98 -7.62
C CYS A 196 5.29 6.83 -7.83
N ARG A 197 5.18 7.93 -8.58
CA ARG A 197 6.10 9.06 -8.39
C ARG A 197 5.68 9.72 -7.08
N SER A 198 6.41 9.46 -6.01
CA SER A 198 6.34 10.30 -4.83
C SER A 198 6.73 11.71 -5.28
N MET A 199 5.79 12.65 -5.22
CA MET A 199 6.16 14.06 -5.23
C MET A 199 6.96 14.28 -3.94
N ALA A 200 8.27 14.35 -4.08
CA ALA A 200 9.10 15.02 -3.10
C ALA A 200 8.60 16.47 -3.05
N ALA A 201 8.04 16.85 -1.90
CA ALA A 201 7.99 18.25 -1.50
C ALA A 201 9.39 18.65 -1.04
#